data_AF-A0A959KWN4-F1
#
_entry.id   AF-A0A959KWN4-F1
#
_cell.length_a   1.000
_cell.length_b   1.000
_cell.length_c   1.000
_cell.angle_alpha   90.00
_cell.angle_beta   90.00
_cell.angle_gamma   90.00
#
_symmetry.space_group_name_H-M   'P 1'
#
loop_
_entity.id
_entity.type
_entity.pdbx_description
1 polymer ?
#
loop_
_entity_poly.entity_id
_entity_poly.type
_entity_poly.pdbx_seq_one_letter_code
_entity_poly.pdbx_strand_id
1 'polypeptide(L)'
;MILLLLYPLSLAACVLTLSLWFYYQQKSFLGKVLRGAFFLSLLVYLLAWLLHAGDWNAKTAILVRDLIILGAVPAVLSFLKNRSVAFFLLLGAAAAGLGWYLQGTSFYSTKQPADSGFVYPEEAEWELLVELQEGAPVEQLQERLKEYGLLFVPAFTMEHPDWTELDDFYAVEIPENLEGQTDQIVQALEDSGLVDWVEDNESVSVAPLPERKLPKVNKKFGLNDPGLEFQWGLEATEADQWYAQYRAGKLKPVQKALVAILDTGIDVGHEDLKGRLVSTRSEYDRDVQGHGTHCAGIAGAISNNGLGVASLIPSDDFIALTSIKVLNDYGMGTQRQIINGMLEAADRGAAVISMSLGGRSSPSKQRAYRQAVQYANRAGAIVVVAAGNNGSDARQIAPANTTGVIVVSAVDTLLNRASFSNQVDGLKMGVAAPGVAIYSTIPGGKYASFNGTSMATPYVAGVLGLMKSLRPDLNTEQAFELLNRTGSRTGNTLQTGKLVMPAAALQQLQEMR
;
A
#
# COMPACT_ATOMS: atom_id res chain seq x y z
N MET A 1 -15.83 16.24 -22.52
CA MET A 1 -17.10 15.49 -22.70
C MET A 1 -17.11 14.60 -23.95
N ILE A 2 -16.74 15.08 -25.15
CA ILE A 2 -16.71 14.25 -26.38
C ILE A 2 -15.69 13.10 -26.29
N LEU A 3 -14.47 13.37 -25.81
CA LEU A 3 -13.40 12.38 -25.64
C LEU A 3 -13.73 11.27 -24.62
N LEU A 4 -14.53 11.60 -23.58
CA LEU A 4 -14.99 10.65 -22.54
C LEU A 4 -15.92 9.57 -23.10
N LEU A 5 -16.69 9.89 -24.14
CA LEU A 5 -17.53 8.91 -24.83
C LEU A 5 -16.80 8.26 -26.00
N LEU A 6 -15.84 8.96 -26.61
CA LEU A 6 -15.10 8.47 -27.78
C LEU A 6 -14.23 7.25 -27.44
N TYR A 7 -13.54 7.27 -26.29
CA TYR A 7 -12.69 6.17 -25.85
C TYR A 7 -13.44 4.83 -25.65
N PRO A 8 -14.47 4.72 -24.79
CA PRO A 8 -15.12 3.44 -24.55
C PRO A 8 -15.88 2.93 -25.80
N LEU A 9 -16.44 3.84 -26.60
CA LEU A 9 -17.12 3.48 -27.84
C LEU A 9 -16.16 2.96 -28.91
N SER A 10 -14.98 3.56 -29.05
CA SER A 10 -13.98 3.12 -30.02
C SER A 10 -13.34 1.78 -29.64
N LEU A 11 -13.11 1.51 -28.36
CA LEU A 11 -12.67 0.19 -27.89
C LEU A 11 -13.74 -0.89 -28.16
N ALA A 12 -15.00 -0.62 -27.84
CA ALA A 12 -16.10 -1.54 -28.13
C ALA A 12 -16.23 -1.80 -29.64
N ALA A 13 -16.07 -0.77 -30.47
CA ALA A 13 -16.05 -0.91 -31.93
C ALA A 13 -14.86 -1.76 -32.41
N CYS A 14 -13.68 -1.63 -31.82
CA CYS A 14 -12.51 -2.46 -32.15
C CYS A 14 -12.78 -3.94 -31.85
N VAL A 15 -13.26 -4.26 -30.66
CA VAL A 15 -13.59 -5.65 -30.26
C VAL A 15 -14.65 -6.25 -31.18
N LEU A 16 -15.70 -5.49 -31.48
CA LEU A 16 -16.80 -5.94 -32.33
C LEU A 16 -16.33 -6.20 -33.77
N THR A 17 -15.65 -5.23 -34.39
CA THR A 17 -15.22 -5.30 -35.79
C THR A 17 -14.14 -6.37 -35.98
N LEU A 18 -13.21 -6.54 -35.03
CA LEU A 18 -12.21 -7.61 -35.08
C LEU A 18 -12.85 -9.00 -34.96
N SER A 19 -13.81 -9.16 -34.04
CA SER A 19 -14.54 -10.42 -33.84
C SER A 19 -15.36 -10.80 -35.09
N LEU A 20 -16.08 -9.83 -35.68
CA LEU A 20 -16.84 -10.05 -36.91
C LEU A 20 -15.93 -10.29 -38.12
N TRP A 21 -14.76 -9.64 -38.18
CA TRP A 21 -13.79 -9.87 -39.24
C TRP A 21 -13.30 -11.33 -39.22
N PHE A 22 -12.97 -11.88 -38.05
CA PHE A 22 -12.62 -13.30 -37.92
C PHE A 22 -13.75 -14.25 -38.30
N TYR A 23 -15.00 -13.89 -38.00
CA TYR A 23 -16.17 -14.69 -38.40
C TYR A 23 -16.39 -14.69 -39.92
N TYR A 24 -16.24 -13.55 -40.57
CA TYR A 24 -16.49 -13.38 -42.01
C TYR A 24 -15.23 -13.46 -42.88
N GLN A 25 -14.11 -13.97 -42.36
CA GLN A 25 -12.83 -14.01 -43.06
C GLN A 25 -12.90 -14.72 -44.42
N GLN A 26 -13.80 -15.71 -44.57
CA GLN A 26 -14.02 -16.44 -45.83
C GLN A 26 -14.95 -15.74 -46.83
N LYS A 27 -15.65 -14.66 -46.43
CA LYS A 27 -16.51 -13.88 -47.33
C LYS A 27 -15.72 -12.69 -47.90
N SER A 28 -15.43 -12.75 -49.20
CA SER A 28 -14.47 -11.87 -49.87
C SER A 28 -14.78 -10.36 -49.77
N PHE A 29 -16.06 -9.98 -49.73
CA PHE A 29 -16.47 -8.57 -49.59
C PHE A 29 -16.58 -8.14 -48.12
N LEU A 30 -17.39 -8.86 -47.33
CA LEU A 30 -17.69 -8.48 -45.95
C LEU A 30 -16.46 -8.53 -45.04
N GLY A 31 -15.57 -9.50 -45.23
CA GLY A 31 -14.30 -9.57 -44.51
C GLY A 31 -13.37 -8.38 -44.80
N LYS A 32 -13.38 -7.83 -46.03
CA LYS A 32 -12.59 -6.63 -46.38
C LYS A 32 -13.15 -5.37 -45.72
N VAL A 33 -14.48 -5.23 -45.71
CA VAL A 33 -15.16 -4.10 -45.06
C VAL A 33 -14.88 -4.10 -43.55
N LEU A 34 -15.03 -5.26 -42.90
CA LEU A 34 -14.81 -5.39 -41.46
C LEU A 34 -13.34 -5.18 -41.06
N ARG A 35 -12.40 -5.63 -41.90
CA ARG A 35 -10.98 -5.30 -41.74
C ARG A 35 -10.74 -3.79 -41.75
N GLY A 36 -11.31 -3.07 -42.71
CA GLY A 36 -11.20 -1.62 -42.79
C GLY A 36 -11.81 -0.92 -41.58
N ALA A 37 -13.00 -1.37 -41.15
CA ALA A 37 -13.69 -0.85 -39.96
C ALA A 37 -12.89 -1.09 -38.66
N PHE A 38 -12.17 -2.22 -38.56
CA PHE A 38 -11.28 -2.49 -37.43
C PHE A 38 -10.11 -1.50 -37.38
N PHE A 39 -9.39 -1.29 -38.48
CA PHE A 39 -8.26 -0.34 -38.46
C PHE A 39 -8.71 1.11 -38.25
N LEU A 40 -9.90 1.48 -38.75
CA LEU A 40 -10.48 2.78 -38.49
C LEU A 40 -10.86 2.94 -37.01
N SER A 41 -11.53 1.95 -36.41
CA SER A 41 -11.87 2.00 -34.98
C SER A 41 -10.64 1.97 -34.09
N LEU A 42 -9.59 1.22 -34.47
CA LEU A 42 -8.31 1.18 -33.78
C LEU A 42 -7.59 2.53 -33.83
N LEU A 43 -7.61 3.21 -34.98
CA LEU A 43 -7.06 4.55 -35.10
C LEU A 43 -7.79 5.55 -34.20
N VAL A 44 -9.14 5.52 -34.20
CA VAL A 44 -9.96 6.38 -33.34
C VAL A 44 -9.70 6.06 -31.86
N TYR A 45 -9.56 4.79 -31.50
CA TYR A 45 -9.22 4.35 -30.15
C TYR A 45 -7.86 4.87 -29.70
N LEU A 46 -6.82 4.71 -30.53
CA LEU A 46 -5.47 5.18 -30.21
C LEU A 46 -5.43 6.71 -30.08
N LEU A 47 -6.15 7.44 -30.94
CA LEU A 47 -6.29 8.89 -30.82
C LEU A 47 -7.08 9.29 -29.58
N ALA A 48 -8.17 8.58 -29.26
CA ALA A 48 -8.97 8.85 -28.06
C ALA A 48 -8.19 8.57 -26.77
N TRP A 49 -7.35 7.53 -26.77
CA TRP A 49 -6.43 7.19 -25.69
C TRP A 49 -5.31 8.23 -25.54
N LEU A 50 -4.67 8.61 -26.66
CA LEU A 50 -3.58 9.59 -26.66
C LEU A 50 -4.03 10.98 -26.23
N LEU A 51 -5.22 11.40 -26.70
CA LEU A 51 -5.80 12.71 -26.41
C LEU A 51 -6.62 12.73 -25.11
N HIS A 52 -6.75 11.61 -24.41
CA HIS A 52 -7.38 11.59 -23.09
C HIS A 52 -6.48 12.32 -22.07
N ALA A 53 -7.05 13.09 -21.16
CA ALA A 53 -6.29 13.65 -20.03
C ALA A 53 -5.95 12.53 -19.02
N GLY A 54 -4.81 12.62 -18.36
CA GLY A 54 -4.39 11.69 -17.31
C GLY A 54 -2.96 11.17 -17.44
N ASP A 55 -2.41 10.77 -16.28
CA ASP A 55 -1.05 10.26 -16.10
C ASP A 55 -0.67 9.12 -17.06
N TRP A 56 0.60 9.09 -17.47
CA TRP A 56 1.16 8.07 -18.36
C TRP A 56 1.13 6.67 -17.75
N ASN A 57 1.27 6.50 -16.42
CA ASN A 57 1.17 5.18 -15.80
C ASN A 57 -0.28 4.67 -15.83
N ALA A 58 -1.25 5.54 -15.54
CA ALA A 58 -2.68 5.22 -15.69
C ALA A 58 -3.03 4.87 -17.14
N LYS A 59 -2.58 5.68 -18.11
CA LYS A 59 -2.79 5.44 -19.54
C LYS A 59 -2.15 4.14 -20.02
N THR A 60 -0.93 3.83 -19.58
CA THR A 60 -0.24 2.60 -19.96
C THR A 60 -0.88 1.35 -19.35
N ALA A 61 -1.31 1.40 -18.09
CA ALA A 61 -2.06 0.31 -17.46
C ALA A 61 -3.39 0.04 -18.18
N ILE A 62 -4.11 1.11 -18.55
CA ILE A 62 -5.33 1.05 -19.36
C ILE A 62 -5.04 0.45 -20.75
N LEU A 63 -3.97 0.88 -21.41
CA LEU A 63 -3.58 0.36 -22.72
C LEU A 63 -3.25 -1.14 -22.67
N VAL A 64 -2.46 -1.57 -21.69
CA VAL A 64 -2.08 -3.00 -21.52
C VAL A 64 -3.34 -3.84 -21.31
N ARG A 65 -4.24 -3.40 -20.44
CA ARG A 65 -5.54 -4.03 -20.22
C ARG A 65 -6.37 -4.12 -21.51
N ASP A 66 -6.47 -3.03 -22.26
CA ASP A 66 -7.29 -2.98 -23.47
C ASP A 66 -6.72 -3.85 -24.59
N LEU A 67 -5.40 -3.95 -24.69
CA LEU A 67 -4.74 -4.89 -25.60
C LEU A 67 -5.05 -6.35 -25.22
N ILE A 68 -5.14 -6.67 -23.93
CA ILE A 68 -5.58 -8.00 -23.47
C ILE A 68 -7.03 -8.26 -23.90
N ILE A 69 -7.94 -7.29 -23.73
CA ILE A 69 -9.35 -7.43 -24.15
C ILE A 69 -9.45 -7.61 -25.67
N LEU A 70 -8.72 -6.78 -26.44
CA LEU A 70 -8.66 -6.82 -27.90
C LEU A 70 -8.06 -8.12 -28.45
N GLY A 71 -7.15 -8.75 -27.72
CA GLY A 71 -6.60 -10.06 -28.08
C GLY A 71 -7.51 -11.22 -27.67
N ALA A 72 -7.91 -11.26 -26.40
CA ALA A 72 -8.58 -12.41 -25.81
C ALA A 72 -10.01 -12.60 -26.32
N VAL A 73 -10.82 -11.54 -26.40
CA VAL A 73 -12.23 -11.65 -26.78
C VAL A 73 -12.39 -12.16 -28.22
N PRO A 74 -11.74 -11.56 -29.24
CA PRO A 74 -11.82 -12.07 -30.60
C PRO A 74 -11.19 -13.46 -30.76
N ALA A 75 -10.12 -13.78 -30.01
CA ALA A 75 -9.52 -15.11 -30.02
C ALA A 75 -10.50 -16.19 -29.52
N VAL A 76 -11.18 -15.96 -28.39
CA VAL A 76 -12.20 -16.87 -27.85
C VAL A 76 -13.35 -17.04 -28.84
N LEU A 77 -13.85 -15.94 -29.40
CA LEU A 77 -14.93 -15.97 -30.39
C LEU A 77 -14.54 -16.69 -31.69
N SER A 78 -13.26 -16.65 -32.07
CA SER A 78 -12.76 -17.35 -33.27
C SER A 78 -12.93 -18.88 -33.21
N PHE A 79 -12.89 -19.48 -32.02
CA PHE A 79 -13.16 -20.91 -31.83
C PHE A 79 -14.61 -21.28 -32.14
N LEU A 80 -15.51 -20.30 -32.08
CA LEU A 80 -16.93 -20.46 -32.35
C LEU A 80 -17.32 -20.04 -33.78
N LYS A 81 -16.37 -19.70 -34.66
CA LYS A 81 -16.66 -19.19 -36.01
C LYS A 81 -17.54 -20.11 -36.87
N ASN A 82 -17.55 -21.41 -36.59
CA ASN A 82 -18.38 -22.41 -37.29
C ASN A 82 -19.72 -22.69 -36.60
N ARG A 83 -20.02 -22.02 -35.47
CA ARG A 83 -21.22 -22.21 -34.66
C ARG A 83 -21.96 -20.87 -34.51
N SER A 84 -22.70 -20.47 -35.55
CA SER A 84 -23.32 -19.15 -35.67
C SER A 84 -24.10 -18.71 -34.42
N VAL A 85 -24.98 -19.57 -33.89
CA VAL A 85 -25.81 -19.24 -32.71
C VAL A 85 -24.93 -18.98 -31.48
N ALA A 86 -23.98 -19.88 -31.19
CA ALA A 86 -23.07 -19.74 -30.05
C ALA A 86 -22.15 -18.52 -30.20
N PHE A 87 -21.69 -18.23 -31.42
CA PHE A 87 -20.86 -17.06 -31.72
C PHE A 87 -21.60 -15.75 -31.40
N PHE A 88 -22.82 -15.58 -31.91
CA PHE A 88 -23.56 -14.33 -31.71
C PHE A 88 -24.08 -14.18 -30.27
N LEU A 89 -24.42 -15.28 -29.59
CA LEU A 89 -24.73 -15.24 -28.15
C LEU A 89 -23.54 -14.77 -27.31
N LEU A 90 -22.36 -15.34 -27.56
CA LEU A 90 -21.16 -14.96 -26.81
C LEU A 90 -20.68 -13.56 -27.18
N LEU A 91 -20.82 -13.14 -28.44
CA LEU A 91 -20.53 -11.77 -28.89
C LEU A 91 -21.44 -10.76 -28.18
N GLY A 92 -22.74 -11.07 -28.05
CA GLY A 92 -23.69 -10.25 -27.30
C GLY A 92 -23.35 -10.16 -25.81
N ALA A 93 -22.99 -11.29 -25.19
CA ALA A 93 -22.55 -11.33 -23.79
C ALA A 93 -21.25 -10.55 -23.57
N ALA A 94 -20.28 -10.66 -24.49
CA ALA A 94 -19.03 -9.91 -24.44
C ALA A 94 -19.28 -8.40 -24.62
N ALA A 95 -20.17 -8.00 -25.52
CA ALA A 95 -20.54 -6.60 -25.71
C ALA A 95 -21.26 -6.02 -24.48
N ALA A 96 -22.17 -6.77 -23.85
CA ALA A 96 -22.84 -6.36 -22.62
C ALA A 96 -21.87 -6.28 -21.43
N GLY A 97 -20.99 -7.28 -21.29
CA GLY A 97 -19.96 -7.30 -20.26
C GLY A 97 -18.95 -6.16 -20.42
N LEU A 98 -18.53 -5.87 -21.66
CA LEU A 98 -17.67 -4.73 -21.98
C LEU A 98 -18.37 -3.40 -21.70
N GLY A 99 -19.66 -3.26 -22.05
CA GLY A 99 -20.46 -2.07 -21.75
C GLY A 99 -20.61 -1.81 -20.26
N TRP A 100 -20.91 -2.84 -19.46
CA TRP A 100 -20.99 -2.73 -18.00
C TRP A 100 -19.62 -2.43 -17.38
N TYR A 101 -18.57 -3.08 -17.87
CA TYR A 101 -17.21 -2.89 -17.39
C TYR A 101 -16.71 -1.46 -17.67
N LEU A 102 -17.02 -0.92 -18.86
CA LEU A 102 -16.62 0.44 -19.25
C LEU A 102 -17.42 1.54 -18.53
N GLN A 103 -18.59 1.23 -17.96
CA GLN A 103 -19.33 2.15 -17.08
C GLN A 103 -18.66 2.32 -15.70
N GLY A 104 -17.88 1.33 -15.26
CA GLY A 104 -17.09 1.39 -14.03
C GLY A 104 -15.68 1.96 -14.19
N THR A 105 -15.24 2.22 -15.43
CA THR A 105 -13.95 2.83 -15.73
C THR A 105 -14.12 4.31 -16.01
N SER A 106 -14.05 5.14 -14.98
CA SER A 106 -13.84 6.58 -15.15
C SER A 106 -12.33 6.85 -15.20
N PHE A 107 -11.90 7.75 -16.09
CA PHE A 107 -10.55 8.36 -16.02
C PHE A 107 -10.45 9.38 -14.88
N TYR A 108 -11.51 9.55 -14.10
CA TYR A 108 -11.58 10.44 -12.97
C TYR A 108 -12.05 9.67 -11.73
N SER A 109 -11.34 9.93 -10.63
CA SER A 109 -11.76 9.59 -9.28
C SER A 109 -13.20 10.06 -9.04
N THR A 110 -14.04 9.19 -8.50
CA THR A 110 -15.42 9.56 -8.14
C THR A 110 -15.40 10.29 -6.81
N LYS A 111 -15.89 11.54 -6.82
CA LYS A 111 -16.14 12.37 -5.63
C LYS A 111 -16.98 11.63 -4.58
N GLN A 112 -16.51 11.61 -3.34
CA GLN A 112 -17.38 11.54 -2.17
C GLN A 112 -17.42 12.91 -1.47
N PRO A 113 -18.54 13.23 -0.80
CA PRO A 113 -18.80 14.57 -0.29
C PRO A 113 -18.01 14.84 1.00
N ALA A 114 -17.61 16.10 1.12
CA ALA A 114 -16.84 16.66 2.20
C ALA A 114 -17.61 16.67 3.53
N ASP A 115 -16.92 16.30 4.60
CA ASP A 115 -17.06 16.98 5.90
C ASP A 115 -15.80 16.76 6.76
N SER A 116 -14.78 17.59 6.53
CA SER A 116 -13.76 17.99 7.52
C SER A 116 -12.98 19.17 6.94
N GLY A 117 -12.79 20.24 7.72
CA GLY A 117 -12.40 21.59 7.27
C GLY A 117 -10.99 21.81 6.72
N PHE A 118 -10.50 20.95 5.82
CA PHE A 118 -9.31 21.20 5.01
C PHE A 118 -9.61 20.94 3.54
N VAL A 119 -9.54 21.99 2.71
CA VAL A 119 -9.72 21.90 1.26
C VAL A 119 -8.36 21.55 0.64
N TYR A 120 -8.16 20.29 0.28
CA TYR A 120 -7.08 19.92 -0.63
C TYR A 120 -7.48 20.38 -2.04
N PRO A 121 -6.63 21.13 -2.78
CA PRO A 121 -6.90 21.41 -4.18
C PRO A 121 -6.94 20.10 -4.97
N GLU A 122 -8.04 19.89 -5.71
CA GLU A 122 -8.36 18.62 -6.38
C GLU A 122 -7.57 18.37 -7.68
N GLU A 123 -6.59 19.19 -8.06
CA GLU A 123 -6.16 19.29 -9.48
C GLU A 123 -4.66 19.55 -9.74
N ALA A 124 -3.75 19.31 -8.79
CA ALA A 124 -2.31 19.37 -9.07
C ALA A 124 -1.78 17.96 -9.40
N GLU A 125 -1.49 17.68 -10.68
CA GLU A 125 -0.82 16.41 -11.06
C GLU A 125 0.64 16.35 -10.53
N TRP A 126 1.21 17.51 -10.17
CA TRP A 126 2.57 17.65 -9.65
C TRP A 126 2.60 18.55 -8.42
N GLU A 127 3.09 18.02 -7.30
CA GLU A 127 3.28 18.74 -6.04
C GLU A 127 4.74 18.58 -5.60
N LEU A 128 5.37 19.68 -5.20
CA LEU A 128 6.70 19.69 -4.59
C LEU A 128 6.57 19.91 -3.08
N LEU A 129 7.49 19.30 -2.33
CA LEU A 129 7.71 19.56 -0.91
C LEU A 129 8.95 20.45 -0.79
N VAL A 130 8.75 21.67 -0.32
CA VAL A 130 9.77 22.71 -0.23
C VAL A 130 10.03 23.03 1.23
N GLU A 131 11.24 22.77 1.69
CA GLU A 131 11.71 23.15 3.02
C GLU A 131 12.32 24.54 2.96
N LEU A 132 11.83 25.43 3.82
CA LEU A 132 12.37 26.77 3.96
C LEU A 132 13.51 26.79 4.97
N GLN A 133 14.37 27.80 4.87
CA GLN A 133 15.31 28.09 5.94
C GLN A 133 14.55 28.51 7.20
N GLU A 134 15.08 28.13 8.37
CA GLU A 134 14.47 28.45 9.66
C GLU A 134 14.16 29.95 9.78
N GLY A 135 12.88 30.27 10.03
CA GLY A 135 12.42 31.65 10.16
C GLY A 135 12.29 32.44 8.85
N ALA A 136 12.41 31.79 7.68
CA ALA A 136 12.20 32.44 6.39
C ALA A 136 10.73 32.88 6.21
N PRO A 137 10.48 34.14 5.81
CA PRO A 137 9.12 34.64 5.61
C PRO A 137 8.54 34.13 4.28
N VAL A 138 7.52 33.28 4.38
CA VAL A 138 6.81 32.68 3.22
C VAL A 138 6.30 33.76 2.26
N GLU A 139 5.87 34.92 2.78
CA GLU A 139 5.34 36.01 1.95
C GLU A 139 6.39 36.57 0.98
N GLN A 140 7.66 36.59 1.38
CA GLN A 140 8.75 37.04 0.49
C GLN A 140 9.02 36.02 -0.62
N LEU A 141 8.90 34.73 -0.32
CA LEU A 141 9.02 33.67 -1.33
C LEU A 141 7.85 33.74 -2.32
N GLN A 142 6.63 33.94 -1.81
CA GLN A 142 5.43 34.06 -2.62
C GLN A 142 5.43 35.31 -3.51
N GLU A 143 6.06 36.41 -3.07
CA GLU A 143 6.27 37.60 -3.91
C GLU A 143 7.27 37.34 -5.04
N ARG A 144 8.39 36.66 -4.77
CA ARG A 144 9.40 36.32 -5.78
C ARG A 144 8.88 35.39 -6.86
N LEU A 145 8.03 34.44 -6.49
CA LEU A 145 7.49 33.42 -7.40
C LEU A 145 6.08 33.75 -7.89
N LYS A 146 5.63 35.00 -7.67
CA LYS A 146 4.32 35.49 -8.14
C LYS A 146 4.16 35.38 -9.65
N GLU A 147 5.25 35.45 -10.42
CA GLU A 147 5.22 35.28 -11.88
C GLU A 147 4.77 33.87 -12.31
N TYR A 148 5.01 32.86 -11.47
CA TYR A 148 4.56 31.49 -11.68
C TYR A 148 3.16 31.25 -11.10
N GLY A 149 2.64 32.17 -10.28
CA GLY A 149 1.31 32.04 -9.67
C GLY A 149 1.16 30.84 -8.73
N LEU A 150 2.26 30.35 -8.16
CA LEU A 150 2.28 29.16 -7.31
C LEU A 150 1.68 29.45 -5.93
N LEU A 151 0.96 28.46 -5.39
CA LEU A 151 0.41 28.51 -4.05
C LEU A 151 1.28 27.66 -3.12
N PHE A 152 1.64 28.24 -1.97
CA PHE A 152 2.36 27.56 -0.90
C PHE A 152 1.40 27.31 0.24
N VAL A 153 1.26 26.06 0.65
CA VAL A 153 0.48 25.67 1.83
C VAL A 153 1.38 24.87 2.77
N PRO A 154 1.23 24.96 4.10
CA PRO A 154 1.95 24.09 5.01
C PRO A 154 1.78 22.62 4.60
N ALA A 155 2.87 21.89 4.43
CA ALA A 155 2.82 20.52 3.95
C ALA A 155 2.30 19.56 5.02
N PHE A 156 2.63 19.86 6.28
CA PHE A 156 2.44 18.97 7.41
C PHE A 156 1.73 19.65 8.58
N THR A 157 1.03 18.85 9.40
CA THR A 157 0.41 19.30 10.64
C THR A 157 0.70 18.28 11.73
N MET A 158 1.09 18.77 12.91
CA MET A 158 1.54 17.97 14.05
C MET A 158 1.33 18.72 15.36
N GLU A 159 1.18 18.00 16.47
CA GLU A 159 0.99 18.59 17.80
C GLU A 159 2.27 19.21 18.39
N HIS A 160 3.45 18.69 18.03
CA HIS A 160 4.75 19.11 18.59
C HIS A 160 5.74 19.60 17.52
N PRO A 161 5.51 20.79 16.90
CA PRO A 161 6.39 21.28 15.84
C PRO A 161 7.85 21.43 16.29
N ASP A 162 8.11 21.72 17.57
CA ASP A 162 9.46 21.83 18.15
C ASP A 162 10.28 20.53 18.16
N TRP A 163 9.70 19.40 17.73
CA TRP A 163 10.37 18.10 17.71
C TRP A 163 11.01 17.75 16.37
N THR A 164 10.75 18.54 15.33
CA THR A 164 11.09 18.24 13.95
C THR A 164 11.21 19.52 13.13
N GLU A 165 11.70 19.45 11.90
CA GLU A 165 11.77 20.57 10.95
C GLU A 165 10.58 20.56 9.96
N LEU A 166 9.56 19.71 10.19
CA LEU A 166 8.45 19.53 9.25
C LEU A 166 7.50 20.74 9.17
N ASP A 167 7.54 21.66 10.12
CA ASP A 167 6.78 22.91 10.09
C ASP A 167 7.37 23.93 9.10
N ASP A 168 8.65 23.76 8.73
CA ASP A 168 9.30 24.54 7.68
C ASP A 168 9.02 24.00 6.26
N PHE A 169 8.29 22.89 6.12
CA PHE A 169 7.92 22.32 4.83
C PHE A 169 6.58 22.87 4.31
N TYR A 170 6.60 23.29 3.05
CA TYR A 170 5.45 23.76 2.29
C TYR A 170 5.21 22.88 1.07
N ALA A 171 3.96 22.56 0.82
CA ALA A 171 3.52 21.94 -0.40
C ALA A 171 3.30 23.03 -1.46
N VAL A 172 3.89 22.82 -2.63
CA VAL A 172 3.80 23.73 -3.77
C VAL A 172 3.18 22.96 -4.92
N GLU A 173 1.96 23.35 -5.27
CA GLU A 173 1.25 22.77 -6.40
C GLU A 173 1.73 23.41 -7.69
N ILE A 174 2.12 22.56 -8.65
CA ILE A 174 2.55 22.98 -9.98
C ILE A 174 1.35 22.79 -10.93
N PRO A 175 0.76 23.87 -11.46
CA PRO A 175 -0.31 23.80 -12.44
C PRO A 175 0.12 23.03 -13.69
N GLU A 176 -0.80 22.31 -14.35
CA GLU A 176 -0.51 21.52 -15.57
C GLU A 176 0.21 22.35 -16.65
N ASN A 177 -0.15 23.63 -16.82
CA ASN A 177 0.47 24.51 -17.82
C ASN A 177 1.94 24.86 -17.52
N LEU A 178 2.43 24.53 -16.32
CA LEU A 178 3.80 24.76 -15.85
C LEU A 178 4.60 23.46 -15.63
N GLU A 179 4.02 22.29 -15.85
CA GLU A 179 4.70 20.98 -15.68
C GLU A 179 6.04 20.91 -16.45
N GLY A 180 6.05 21.38 -17.70
CA GLY A 180 7.27 21.45 -18.53
C GLY A 180 8.32 22.48 -18.08
N GLN A 181 8.03 23.27 -17.05
CA GLN A 181 8.92 24.28 -16.46
C GLN A 181 9.36 23.90 -15.04
N THR A 182 9.09 22.68 -14.57
CA THR A 182 9.40 22.25 -13.19
C THR A 182 10.87 22.47 -12.81
N ASP A 183 11.82 22.14 -13.68
CA ASP A 183 13.25 22.38 -13.43
C ASP A 183 13.58 23.88 -13.25
N GLN A 184 12.91 24.76 -14.00
CA GLN A 184 13.09 26.21 -13.90
C GLN A 184 12.49 26.74 -12.60
N ILE A 185 11.34 26.18 -12.18
CA ILE A 185 10.68 26.52 -10.92
C ILE A 185 11.54 26.09 -9.74
N VAL A 186 12.08 24.87 -9.76
CA VAL A 186 13.01 24.36 -8.73
C VAL A 186 14.25 25.25 -8.68
N GLN A 187 14.83 25.61 -9.82
CA GLN A 187 15.97 26.52 -9.84
C GLN A 187 15.61 27.91 -9.28
N ALA A 188 14.44 28.46 -9.60
CA ALA A 188 13.99 29.75 -9.06
C ALA A 188 13.73 29.70 -7.55
N LEU A 189 13.23 28.57 -7.04
CA LEU A 189 13.09 28.28 -5.61
C LEU A 189 14.46 28.29 -4.92
N GLU A 190 15.44 27.56 -5.47
CA GLU A 190 16.81 27.49 -4.93
C GLU A 190 17.52 28.86 -4.98
N ASP A 191 17.41 29.58 -6.10
CA ASP A 191 18.01 30.91 -6.30
C ASP A 191 17.34 32.01 -5.44
N SER A 192 16.19 31.72 -4.82
CA SER A 192 15.53 32.66 -3.90
C SER A 192 16.40 32.99 -2.68
N GLY A 193 17.28 32.06 -2.28
CA GLY A 193 18.05 32.12 -1.05
C GLY A 193 17.25 31.88 0.22
N LEU A 194 15.95 31.53 0.11
CA LEU A 194 15.04 31.26 1.23
C LEU A 194 14.72 29.76 1.40
N VAL A 195 15.02 28.95 0.39
CA VAL A 195 14.75 27.50 0.35
C VAL A 195 16.01 26.76 0.76
N ASP A 196 15.87 25.79 1.66
CA ASP A 196 16.95 24.89 2.08
C ASP A 196 16.92 23.58 1.27
N TRP A 197 15.73 23.10 0.92
CA TRP A 197 15.56 21.85 0.21
C TRP A 197 14.27 21.79 -0.63
N VAL A 198 14.32 21.05 -1.73
CA VAL A 198 13.14 20.71 -2.55
C VAL A 198 13.14 19.22 -2.85
N GLU A 199 12.01 18.55 -2.61
CA GLU A 199 11.79 17.17 -3.02
C GLU A 199 10.41 16.96 -3.67
N ASP A 200 10.32 15.93 -4.50
CA ASP A 200 9.06 15.56 -5.16
C ASP A 200 8.08 15.01 -4.12
N ASN A 201 6.79 15.33 -4.21
CA ASN A 201 5.77 14.60 -3.46
C ASN A 201 5.50 13.25 -4.11
N GLU A 202 6.36 12.26 -3.83
CA GLU A 202 6.35 10.98 -4.54
C GLU A 202 5.02 10.22 -4.38
N SER A 203 4.57 9.60 -5.47
CA SER A 203 3.40 8.71 -5.46
C SER A 203 3.79 7.29 -5.06
N VAL A 204 2.98 6.69 -4.19
CA VAL A 204 3.08 5.31 -3.72
C VAL A 204 1.84 4.56 -4.13
N SER A 205 2.00 3.31 -4.56
CA SER A 205 0.88 2.44 -4.92
C SER A 205 1.06 1.05 -4.35
N VAL A 206 -0.03 0.49 -3.84
CA VAL A 206 -0.13 -0.89 -3.38
C VAL A 206 -1.28 -1.60 -4.07
N ALA A 207 -1.05 -2.86 -4.42
CA ALA A 207 -2.07 -3.74 -4.95
C ALA A 207 -1.96 -5.10 -4.27
N PRO A 208 -3.08 -5.71 -3.82
CA PRO A 208 -3.06 -7.07 -3.34
C PRO A 208 -2.53 -8.01 -4.42
N LEU A 209 -1.75 -9.00 -4.02
CA LEU A 209 -1.28 -10.06 -4.91
C LEU A 209 -1.93 -11.39 -4.49
N PRO A 210 -3.10 -11.75 -5.03
CA PRO A 210 -3.82 -12.97 -4.67
C PRO A 210 -3.00 -14.23 -4.84
N GLU A 211 -3.05 -15.08 -3.82
CA GLU A 211 -2.53 -16.44 -3.85
C GLU A 211 -3.70 -17.43 -3.73
N ARG A 212 -3.71 -18.45 -4.59
CA ARG A 212 -4.79 -19.46 -4.59
C ARG A 212 -4.35 -20.75 -3.93
N LYS A 213 -3.05 -21.03 -3.90
CA LYS A 213 -2.52 -22.27 -3.34
C LYS A 213 -2.04 -22.02 -1.92
N LEU A 214 -2.83 -22.50 -0.96
CA LEU A 214 -2.50 -22.39 0.45
C LEU A 214 -1.72 -23.62 0.95
N PRO A 215 -0.59 -23.43 1.63
CA PRO A 215 0.04 -24.51 2.39
C PRO A 215 -0.88 -24.91 3.54
N LYS A 216 -0.99 -26.22 3.79
CA LYS A 216 -1.74 -26.74 4.93
C LYS A 216 -0.85 -26.88 6.15
N VAL A 217 -1.36 -26.43 7.29
CA VAL A 217 -0.72 -26.52 8.60
C VAL A 217 -1.32 -27.69 9.36
N ASN A 218 -0.46 -28.57 9.88
CA ASN A 218 -0.88 -29.69 10.74
C ASN A 218 -0.62 -29.43 12.23
N LYS A 219 0.01 -28.29 12.56
CA LYS A 219 0.38 -27.92 13.92
C LYS A 219 -0.82 -27.42 14.72
N LYS A 220 -0.89 -27.77 16.00
CA LYS A 220 -1.93 -27.32 16.93
C LYS A 220 -1.40 -26.20 17.81
N PHE A 221 -2.05 -25.03 17.76
CA PHE A 221 -1.71 -23.86 18.57
C PHE A 221 -2.50 -23.77 19.89
N GLY A 222 -3.54 -24.60 20.02
CA GLY A 222 -4.50 -24.53 21.13
C GLY A 222 -5.45 -23.34 21.01
N LEU A 223 -5.83 -22.99 19.77
CA LEU A 223 -6.87 -22.03 19.42
C LEU A 223 -7.94 -22.76 18.58
N ASN A 224 -9.12 -22.15 18.46
CA ASN A 224 -10.30 -22.74 17.82
C ASN A 224 -10.69 -22.08 16.48
N ASP A 225 -9.85 -21.20 15.95
CA ASP A 225 -10.13 -20.42 14.74
C ASP A 225 -10.07 -21.33 13.48
N PRO A 226 -11.13 -21.38 12.65
CA PRO A 226 -11.23 -22.31 11.52
C PRO A 226 -10.18 -22.08 10.43
N GLY A 227 -9.69 -20.85 10.26
CA GLY A 227 -8.69 -20.49 9.25
C GLY A 227 -7.26 -20.91 9.60
N LEU A 228 -7.00 -21.44 10.80
CA LEU A 228 -5.66 -21.83 11.25
C LEU A 228 -4.96 -22.83 10.32
N GLU A 229 -5.71 -23.71 9.67
CA GLU A 229 -5.14 -24.70 8.75
C GLU A 229 -4.42 -24.07 7.55
N PHE A 230 -4.64 -22.77 7.29
CA PHE A 230 -4.02 -22.00 6.21
C PHE A 230 -2.96 -21.00 6.69
N GLN A 231 -2.73 -20.88 8.00
CA GLN A 231 -1.84 -19.86 8.59
C GLN A 231 -0.45 -20.42 8.91
N TRP A 232 0.28 -20.85 7.88
CA TRP A 232 1.64 -21.39 8.03
C TRP A 232 2.63 -20.42 8.69
N GLY A 233 2.39 -19.10 8.57
CA GLY A 233 3.21 -18.08 9.22
C GLY A 233 3.26 -18.22 10.75
N LEU A 234 2.16 -18.68 11.38
CA LEU A 234 2.13 -18.98 12.80
C LEU A 234 2.97 -20.23 13.15
N GLU A 235 3.02 -21.21 12.25
CA GLU A 235 3.90 -22.38 12.42
C GLU A 235 5.37 -22.00 12.27
N ALA A 236 5.71 -21.24 11.22
CA ALA A 236 7.06 -20.80 10.91
C ALA A 236 7.68 -19.91 11.99
N THR A 237 6.84 -19.14 12.71
CA THR A 237 7.26 -18.27 13.82
C THR A 237 7.10 -18.94 15.19
N GLU A 238 6.77 -20.24 15.23
CA GLU A 238 6.60 -21.01 16.48
C GLU A 238 5.61 -20.37 17.45
N ALA A 239 4.48 -19.86 16.94
CA ALA A 239 3.44 -19.19 17.72
C ALA A 239 2.91 -20.06 18.87
N ASP A 240 2.93 -21.38 18.73
CA ASP A 240 2.53 -22.34 19.77
C ASP A 240 3.37 -22.21 21.05
N GLN A 241 4.67 -21.93 20.93
CA GLN A 241 5.54 -21.69 22.08
C GLN A 241 5.16 -20.41 22.80
N TRP A 242 4.87 -19.34 22.05
CA TRP A 242 4.39 -18.08 22.60
C TRP A 242 3.06 -18.27 23.34
N TYR A 243 2.08 -18.91 22.70
CA TYR A 243 0.79 -19.21 23.32
C TYR A 243 0.93 -20.10 24.57
N ALA A 244 1.88 -21.03 24.60
CA ALA A 244 2.19 -21.81 25.80
C ALA A 244 2.78 -20.96 26.92
N GLN A 245 3.70 -20.03 26.62
CA GLN A 245 4.23 -19.07 27.60
C GLN A 245 3.14 -18.17 28.18
N TYR A 246 2.23 -17.67 27.35
CA TYR A 246 1.08 -16.88 27.78
C TYR A 246 0.16 -17.67 28.72
N ARG A 247 -0.25 -18.89 28.35
CA ARG A 247 -1.10 -19.75 29.18
C ARG A 247 -0.46 -20.14 30.51
N ALA A 248 0.86 -20.20 30.57
CA ALA A 248 1.60 -20.42 31.82
C ALA A 248 1.59 -19.18 32.75
N GLY A 249 1.00 -18.06 32.33
CA GLY A 249 0.89 -16.84 33.12
C GLY A 249 2.21 -16.07 33.29
N LYS A 250 3.22 -16.39 32.47
CA LYS A 250 4.57 -15.81 32.59
C LYS A 250 4.64 -14.34 32.17
N LEU A 251 3.72 -13.91 31.32
CA LEU A 251 3.76 -12.63 30.62
C LEU A 251 2.42 -11.91 30.73
N LYS A 252 2.42 -10.73 31.36
CA LYS A 252 1.25 -9.87 31.51
C LYS A 252 1.57 -8.48 30.96
N PRO A 253 0.70 -7.90 30.12
CA PRO A 253 0.90 -6.55 29.61
C PRO A 253 0.89 -5.54 30.76
N VAL A 254 1.75 -4.54 30.67
CA VAL A 254 1.81 -3.37 31.55
C VAL A 254 0.80 -2.32 31.07
N GLN A 255 0.67 -2.17 29.75
CA GLN A 255 -0.35 -1.33 29.12
C GLN A 255 -0.79 -1.95 27.80
N LYS A 256 -1.95 -1.53 27.30
CA LYS A 256 -2.40 -1.87 25.95
C LYS A 256 -1.64 -1.01 24.93
N ALA A 257 -0.95 -1.64 23.99
CA ALA A 257 -0.21 -0.93 22.94
C ALA A 257 -1.12 -0.63 21.74
N LEU A 258 -1.16 0.63 21.28
CA LEU A 258 -1.88 1.01 20.06
C LEU A 258 -1.00 0.74 18.83
N VAL A 259 -1.48 -0.07 17.89
CA VAL A 259 -0.81 -0.37 16.62
C VAL A 259 -1.58 0.31 15.50
N ALA A 260 -0.95 1.30 14.86
CA ALA A 260 -1.54 2.03 13.73
C ALA A 260 -1.20 1.35 12.40
N ILE A 261 -2.22 1.06 11.61
CA ILE A 261 -2.10 0.52 10.25
C ILE A 261 -2.30 1.69 9.28
N LEU A 262 -1.21 2.15 8.66
CA LEU A 262 -1.21 3.21 7.66
C LEU A 262 -1.34 2.58 6.27
N ASP A 263 -2.55 2.56 5.72
CA ASP A 263 -2.88 1.76 4.55
C ASP A 263 -4.14 2.27 3.81
N THR A 264 -4.90 1.39 3.14
CA THR A 264 -6.14 1.69 2.39
C THR A 264 -7.39 1.84 3.25
N GLY A 265 -7.25 1.93 4.57
CA GLY A 265 -8.36 1.87 5.54
C GLY A 265 -8.50 0.47 6.16
N ILE A 266 -9.42 0.31 7.10
CA ILE A 266 -9.80 -0.99 7.67
C ILE A 266 -11.32 -1.12 7.67
N ASP A 267 -11.86 -2.26 7.24
CA ASP A 267 -13.26 -2.60 7.49
C ASP A 267 -13.52 -2.82 8.99
N VAL A 268 -13.97 -1.78 9.69
CA VAL A 268 -14.26 -1.85 11.14
C VAL A 268 -15.43 -2.75 11.49
N GLY A 269 -16.25 -3.12 10.50
CA GLY A 269 -17.36 -4.06 10.65
C GLY A 269 -16.92 -5.52 10.66
N HIS A 270 -15.66 -5.82 10.30
CA HIS A 270 -15.16 -7.17 10.21
C HIS A 270 -15.22 -7.90 11.56
N GLU A 271 -15.91 -9.05 11.60
CA GLU A 271 -16.21 -9.79 12.83
C GLU A 271 -14.96 -10.18 13.63
N ASP A 272 -13.88 -10.45 12.90
CA ASP A 272 -12.60 -10.88 13.44
C ASP A 272 -11.66 -9.72 13.86
N LEU A 273 -12.10 -8.46 13.69
CA LEU A 273 -11.32 -7.26 14.01
C LEU A 273 -12.03 -6.29 14.95
N LYS A 274 -13.36 -6.13 14.82
CA LYS A 274 -14.15 -5.06 15.45
C LYS A 274 -13.97 -4.91 16.96
N GLY A 275 -13.68 -5.99 17.68
CA GLY A 275 -13.44 -5.97 19.13
C GLY A 275 -12.09 -5.36 19.54
N ARG A 276 -11.16 -5.19 18.59
CA ARG A 276 -9.80 -4.68 18.81
C ARG A 276 -9.54 -3.33 18.15
N LEU A 277 -10.46 -2.86 17.30
CA LEU A 277 -10.31 -1.62 16.56
C LEU A 277 -10.72 -0.41 17.40
N VAL A 278 -9.89 0.62 17.34
CA VAL A 278 -10.16 1.96 17.83
C VAL A 278 -10.33 2.84 16.59
N SER A 279 -11.57 3.20 16.29
CA SER A 279 -11.89 4.16 15.24
C SER A 279 -11.40 5.54 15.68
N THR A 280 -10.69 6.22 14.78
CA THR A 280 -10.20 7.58 14.98
C THR A 280 -10.96 8.56 14.10
N ARG A 281 -11.28 8.16 12.87
CA ARG A 281 -12.09 8.92 11.93
C ARG A 281 -12.89 7.97 11.03
N SER A 282 -14.13 8.33 10.73
CA SER A 282 -15.05 7.48 9.95
C SER A 282 -14.58 7.21 8.51
N GLU A 283 -13.78 8.12 7.95
CA GLU A 283 -13.19 7.98 6.62
C GLU A 283 -12.10 6.90 6.56
N TYR A 284 -11.50 6.55 7.71
CA TYR A 284 -10.49 5.49 7.81
C TYR A 284 -11.12 4.11 8.02
N ASP A 285 -12.37 4.09 8.48
CA ASP A 285 -13.12 2.90 8.88
C ASP A 285 -13.74 2.12 7.71
N ARG A 286 -13.40 2.51 6.47
CA ARG A 286 -13.82 1.85 5.25
C ARG A 286 -12.63 1.52 4.38
N ASP A 287 -12.56 0.27 3.97
CA ASP A 287 -11.55 -0.23 3.06
C ASP A 287 -12.23 -0.82 1.81
N VAL A 288 -12.16 -0.09 0.70
CA VAL A 288 -12.71 -0.54 -0.59
C VAL A 288 -11.74 -1.48 -1.31
N GLN A 289 -10.44 -1.29 -1.10
CA GLN A 289 -9.39 -2.01 -1.81
C GLN A 289 -9.13 -3.38 -1.17
N GLY A 290 -9.07 -3.42 0.17
CA GLY A 290 -8.96 -4.62 0.99
C GLY A 290 -7.58 -4.92 1.58
N HIS A 291 -6.54 -4.20 1.15
CA HIS A 291 -5.16 -4.41 1.60
C HIS A 291 -4.95 -4.03 3.06
N GLY A 292 -5.47 -2.89 3.51
CA GLY A 292 -5.36 -2.45 4.91
C GLY A 292 -6.10 -3.37 5.88
N THR A 293 -7.29 -3.84 5.51
CA THR A 293 -8.03 -4.86 6.28
C THR A 293 -7.26 -6.18 6.38
N HIS A 294 -6.54 -6.57 5.32
CA HIS A 294 -5.69 -7.76 5.34
C HIS A 294 -4.49 -7.61 6.27
N CYS A 295 -3.82 -6.46 6.21
CA CYS A 295 -2.72 -6.13 7.11
C CYS A 295 -3.18 -6.08 8.58
N ALA A 296 -4.36 -5.53 8.86
CA ALA A 296 -4.93 -5.47 10.20
C ALA A 296 -5.16 -6.87 10.81
N GLY A 297 -5.69 -7.81 10.03
CA GLY A 297 -5.86 -9.20 10.49
C GLY A 297 -4.57 -9.91 10.81
N ILE A 298 -3.50 -9.65 10.03
CA ILE A 298 -2.18 -10.23 10.31
C ILE A 298 -1.61 -9.65 11.61
N ALA A 299 -1.72 -8.33 11.79
CA ALA A 299 -1.20 -7.65 12.96
C ALA A 299 -1.95 -8.04 14.25
N GLY A 300 -3.27 -8.28 14.15
CA GLY A 300 -4.09 -8.50 15.32
C GLY A 300 -5.53 -8.93 15.09
N ALA A 301 -5.82 -9.93 14.26
CA ALA A 301 -7.12 -10.62 14.29
C ALA A 301 -7.41 -11.25 15.67
N ILE A 302 -8.68 -11.29 16.07
CA ILE A 302 -9.12 -11.76 17.38
C ILE A 302 -8.99 -13.28 17.46
N SER A 303 -7.85 -13.74 17.96
CA SER A 303 -7.59 -15.17 18.14
C SER A 303 -8.53 -15.84 19.15
N ASN A 304 -8.80 -17.12 18.92
CA ASN A 304 -9.57 -18.01 19.78
C ASN A 304 -11.05 -17.59 19.99
N ASN A 305 -11.64 -16.92 18.98
CA ASN A 305 -13.06 -16.53 18.98
C ASN A 305 -13.98 -17.51 18.22
N GLY A 306 -13.41 -18.55 17.60
CA GLY A 306 -14.12 -19.55 16.80
C GLY A 306 -14.52 -19.06 15.40
N LEU A 307 -13.97 -17.94 14.94
CA LEU A 307 -14.20 -17.32 13.64
C LEU A 307 -12.88 -17.17 12.90
N GLY A 308 -12.95 -17.02 11.58
CA GLY A 308 -11.85 -16.47 10.80
C GLY A 308 -10.46 -17.03 11.06
N VAL A 309 -9.53 -16.11 11.34
CA VAL A 309 -8.08 -16.34 11.46
C VAL A 309 -7.59 -15.94 12.84
N ALA A 310 -6.46 -16.51 13.26
CA ALA A 310 -5.77 -16.08 14.47
C ALA A 310 -4.64 -15.09 14.16
N SER A 311 -4.21 -14.35 15.17
CA SER A 311 -2.96 -13.58 15.13
C SER A 311 -1.98 -14.09 16.19
N LEU A 312 -0.86 -13.39 16.41
CA LEU A 312 0.02 -13.63 17.55
C LEU A 312 -0.53 -13.04 18.86
N ILE A 313 -1.63 -12.30 18.80
CA ILE A 313 -2.19 -11.59 19.96
C ILE A 313 -3.14 -12.52 20.73
N PRO A 314 -2.86 -12.86 22.00
CA PRO A 314 -3.60 -13.88 22.72
C PRO A 314 -4.84 -13.35 23.47
N SER A 315 -4.91 -12.04 23.72
CA SER A 315 -6.07 -11.37 24.32
C SER A 315 -6.07 -9.88 23.98
N ASP A 316 -7.20 -9.23 24.19
CA ASP A 316 -7.37 -7.80 23.92
C ASP A 316 -6.63 -6.89 24.89
N ASP A 317 -5.98 -7.43 25.94
CA ASP A 317 -5.21 -6.65 26.91
C ASP A 317 -3.87 -6.19 26.36
N PHE A 318 -3.36 -6.83 25.30
CA PHE A 318 -2.03 -6.57 24.76
C PHE A 318 -2.02 -5.41 23.78
N ILE A 319 -2.87 -5.45 22.75
CA ILE A 319 -2.87 -4.43 21.70
C ILE A 319 -4.28 -3.95 21.36
N ALA A 320 -4.35 -2.73 20.85
CA ALA A 320 -5.47 -2.20 20.07
C ALA A 320 -4.96 -1.87 18.66
N LEU A 321 -5.84 -1.92 17.66
CA LEU A 321 -5.55 -1.55 16.28
C LEU A 321 -6.24 -0.22 15.95
N THR A 322 -5.59 0.66 15.20
CA THR A 322 -6.24 1.84 14.59
C THR A 322 -5.95 1.89 13.11
N SER A 323 -6.94 2.34 12.33
CA SER A 323 -6.74 2.64 10.92
C SER A 323 -6.30 4.10 10.76
N ILE A 324 -5.33 4.35 9.89
CA ILE A 324 -5.01 5.67 9.36
C ILE A 324 -4.94 5.52 7.83
N LYS A 325 -5.95 6.01 7.11
CA LYS A 325 -6.02 5.81 5.66
C LYS A 325 -5.15 6.85 4.96
N VAL A 326 -3.99 6.39 4.49
CA VAL A 326 -3.04 7.21 3.70
C VAL A 326 -3.03 6.81 2.21
N LEU A 327 -3.74 5.72 1.88
CA LEU A 327 -3.94 5.25 0.51
C LEU A 327 -5.42 5.28 0.16
N ASN A 328 -5.74 5.82 -1.01
CA ASN A 328 -7.11 5.91 -1.51
C ASN A 328 -7.69 4.53 -1.89
N ASP A 329 -8.92 4.51 -2.39
CA ASP A 329 -9.66 3.28 -2.72
C ASP A 329 -9.06 2.48 -3.88
N TYR A 330 -8.09 3.06 -4.60
CA TYR A 330 -7.30 2.40 -5.65
C TYR A 330 -5.92 1.96 -5.15
N GLY A 331 -5.63 2.12 -3.85
CA GLY A 331 -4.34 1.77 -3.26
C GLY A 331 -3.23 2.78 -3.54
N MET A 332 -3.55 4.01 -3.93
CA MET A 332 -2.57 5.05 -4.23
C MET A 332 -2.57 6.13 -3.14
N GLY A 333 -1.40 6.67 -2.82
CA GLY A 333 -1.26 7.83 -1.94
C GLY A 333 0.05 8.55 -2.21
N THR A 334 0.25 9.70 -1.60
CA THR A 334 1.47 10.51 -1.78
C THR A 334 2.34 10.51 -0.54
N GLN A 335 3.62 10.85 -0.72
CA GLN A 335 4.57 11.05 0.37
C GLN A 335 4.01 11.99 1.44
N ARG A 336 3.38 13.11 1.04
CA ARG A 336 2.77 14.06 1.95
C ARG A 336 1.63 13.45 2.77
N GLN A 337 0.77 12.65 2.14
CA GLN A 337 -0.33 11.95 2.83
C GLN A 337 0.20 10.91 3.83
N ILE A 338 1.22 10.15 3.43
CA ILE A 338 1.83 9.13 4.27
C ILE A 338 2.50 9.79 5.49
N ILE A 339 3.27 10.85 5.30
CA ILE A 339 3.93 11.57 6.39
C ILE A 339 2.90 12.18 7.35
N ASN A 340 1.86 12.85 6.86
CA ASN A 340 0.79 13.35 7.75
C ASN A 340 0.12 12.22 8.54
N GLY A 341 -0.07 11.04 7.93
CA GLY A 341 -0.57 9.87 8.64
C GLY A 341 0.39 9.35 9.72
N MET A 342 1.71 9.44 9.49
CA MET A 342 2.73 9.10 10.50
C MET A 342 2.68 10.05 11.69
N LEU A 343 2.56 11.36 11.42
CA LEU A 343 2.43 12.40 12.46
C LEU A 343 1.16 12.19 13.27
N GLU A 344 0.01 12.00 12.60
CA GLU A 344 -1.26 11.72 13.28
C GLU A 344 -1.20 10.45 14.14
N ALA A 345 -0.58 9.38 13.66
CA ALA A 345 -0.42 8.16 14.44
C ALA A 345 0.46 8.38 15.69
N ALA A 346 1.55 9.14 15.55
CA ALA A 346 2.44 9.49 16.64
C ALA A 346 1.74 10.36 17.70
N ASP A 347 1.02 11.40 17.28
CA ASP A 347 0.27 12.31 18.14
C ASP A 347 -0.84 11.58 18.92
N ARG A 348 -1.43 10.55 18.31
CA ARG A 348 -2.40 9.66 18.97
C ARG A 348 -1.77 8.63 19.90
N GLY A 349 -0.45 8.65 20.09
CA GLY A 349 0.26 7.73 20.98
C GLY A 349 0.34 6.30 20.45
N ALA A 350 0.42 6.11 19.12
CA ALA A 350 0.70 4.80 18.55
C ALA A 350 2.02 4.25 19.10
N ALA A 351 1.99 3.05 19.66
CA ALA A 351 3.18 2.33 20.09
C ALA A 351 3.96 1.75 18.90
N VAL A 352 3.25 1.43 17.81
CA VAL A 352 3.81 0.90 16.56
C VAL A 352 3.06 1.52 15.37
N ILE A 353 3.80 1.96 14.36
CA ILE A 353 3.28 2.45 13.08
C ILE A 353 3.68 1.42 12.01
N SER A 354 2.69 0.71 11.46
CA SER A 354 2.88 -0.32 10.44
C SER A 354 2.56 0.23 9.05
N MET A 355 3.56 0.23 8.17
CA MET A 355 3.45 0.78 6.82
C MET A 355 3.77 -0.29 5.77
N SER A 356 2.72 -0.93 5.27
CA SER A 356 2.80 -1.98 4.24
C SER A 356 2.83 -1.38 2.82
N LEU A 357 3.61 -0.31 2.66
CA LEU A 357 3.65 0.55 1.49
C LEU A 357 5.09 0.97 1.17
N GLY A 358 5.32 1.42 -0.05
CA GLY A 358 6.58 2.04 -0.43
C GLY A 358 6.67 2.34 -1.92
N GLY A 359 7.38 3.43 -2.24
CA GLY A 359 7.61 3.92 -3.61
C GLY A 359 9.09 3.86 -3.96
N ARG A 360 9.41 3.88 -5.25
CA ARG A 360 10.81 3.97 -5.69
C ARG A 360 11.35 5.36 -5.35
N SER A 361 12.45 5.39 -4.60
CA SER A 361 13.13 6.65 -4.25
C SER A 361 14.63 6.45 -4.05
N SER A 362 15.36 7.55 -3.86
CA SER A 362 16.76 7.56 -3.46
C SER A 362 16.94 8.16 -2.07
N PRO A 363 17.92 7.71 -1.26
CA PRO A 363 18.15 8.24 0.09
C PRO A 363 18.35 9.77 0.15
N SER A 364 18.81 10.38 -0.94
CA SER A 364 18.98 11.83 -1.05
C SER A 364 17.66 12.61 -1.08
N LYS A 365 16.53 12.00 -1.49
CA LYS A 365 15.24 12.68 -1.72
C LYS A 365 14.21 12.48 -0.60
N GLN A 366 14.67 12.28 0.63
CA GLN A 366 13.85 11.72 1.72
C GLN A 366 14.00 12.49 3.03
N ARG A 367 14.16 13.82 2.95
CA ARG A 367 14.35 14.62 4.16
C ARG A 367 13.08 14.67 4.99
N ALA A 368 11.90 14.85 4.36
CA ALA A 368 10.65 14.87 5.09
C ALA A 368 10.35 13.53 5.77
N TYR A 369 10.60 12.39 5.11
CA TYR A 369 10.43 11.07 5.74
C TYR A 369 11.39 10.85 6.92
N ARG A 370 12.66 11.29 6.82
CA ARG A 370 13.60 11.21 7.96
C ARG A 370 13.07 11.99 9.16
N GLN A 371 12.59 13.20 8.93
CA GLN A 371 12.03 14.06 9.97
C GLN A 371 10.77 13.42 10.60
N ALA A 372 9.88 12.84 9.79
CA ALA A 372 8.67 12.16 10.26
C ALA A 372 8.98 10.89 11.08
N VAL A 373 9.98 10.11 10.67
CA VAL A 373 10.43 8.93 11.43
C VAL A 373 11.07 9.35 12.76
N GLN A 374 11.85 10.43 12.78
CA GLN A 374 12.41 10.96 14.01
C GLN A 374 11.32 11.44 14.97
N TYR A 375 10.32 12.16 14.46
CA TYR A 375 9.16 12.58 15.21
C TYR A 375 8.43 11.40 15.86
N ALA A 376 8.08 10.38 15.06
CA ALA A 376 7.42 9.18 15.54
C ALA A 376 8.24 8.41 16.60
N ASN A 377 9.54 8.23 16.35
CA ASN A 377 10.44 7.56 17.31
C ASN A 377 10.56 8.37 18.62
N ARG A 378 10.59 9.70 18.55
CA ARG A 378 10.63 10.60 19.72
C ARG A 378 9.34 10.55 20.52
N ALA A 379 8.18 10.43 19.86
CA ALA A 379 6.90 10.14 20.49
C ALA A 379 6.82 8.72 21.10
N GLY A 380 7.84 7.88 20.88
CA GLY A 380 7.93 6.53 21.41
C GLY A 380 7.31 5.46 20.50
N ALA A 381 6.89 5.81 19.29
CA ALA A 381 6.38 4.87 18.31
C ALA A 381 7.52 4.11 17.62
N ILE A 382 7.33 2.81 17.35
CA ILE A 382 8.25 2.03 16.51
C ILE A 382 7.69 1.99 15.08
N VAL A 383 8.44 2.51 14.11
CA VAL A 383 8.03 2.51 12.70
C VAL A 383 8.52 1.25 11.99
N VAL A 384 7.61 0.54 11.31
CA VAL A 384 7.86 -0.72 10.62
C VAL A 384 7.41 -0.62 9.17
N VAL A 385 8.28 -0.98 8.23
CA VAL A 385 8.07 -0.71 6.79
C VAL A 385 8.33 -1.95 5.94
N ALA A 386 7.51 -2.16 4.92
CA ALA A 386 7.75 -3.18 3.91
C ALA A 386 9.00 -2.91 3.07
N ALA A 387 9.81 -3.94 2.80
CA ALA A 387 11.01 -3.79 1.97
C ALA A 387 10.71 -3.48 0.49
N GLY A 388 9.51 -3.81 0.01
CA GLY A 388 9.11 -3.70 -1.40
C GLY A 388 9.13 -5.05 -2.15
N ASN A 389 8.49 -5.08 -3.32
CA ASN A 389 8.11 -6.33 -4.02
C ASN A 389 8.71 -6.49 -5.43
N ASN A 390 9.89 -5.92 -5.70
CA ASN A 390 10.52 -5.93 -7.02
C ASN A 390 11.72 -6.89 -7.13
N GLY A 391 12.03 -7.65 -6.07
CA GLY A 391 13.20 -8.53 -5.99
C GLY A 391 14.53 -7.76 -5.94
N SER A 392 14.49 -6.45 -5.76
CA SER A 392 15.60 -5.50 -5.86
C SER A 392 16.17 -5.11 -4.50
N ASP A 393 16.94 -4.04 -4.44
CA ASP A 393 17.51 -3.48 -3.22
C ASP A 393 16.50 -2.57 -2.51
N ALA A 394 16.23 -2.82 -1.22
CA ALA A 394 15.29 -2.03 -0.42
C ALA A 394 15.79 -0.60 -0.14
N ARG A 395 17.09 -0.31 -0.31
CA ARG A 395 17.65 1.05 -0.22
C ARG A 395 17.12 2.00 -1.31
N GLN A 396 16.48 1.45 -2.35
CA GLN A 396 15.83 2.21 -3.42
C GLN A 396 14.33 2.38 -3.21
N ILE A 397 13.81 2.06 -2.01
CA ILE A 397 12.39 2.16 -1.67
C ILE A 397 12.23 3.09 -0.47
N ALA A 398 11.35 4.08 -0.59
CA ALA A 398 10.92 4.93 0.51
C ALA A 398 9.56 4.46 1.06
N PRO A 399 9.34 4.48 2.39
CA PRO A 399 10.26 4.93 3.45
C PRO A 399 11.25 3.86 3.94
N ALA A 400 11.35 2.70 3.29
CA ALA A 400 12.23 1.60 3.74
C ALA A 400 13.73 1.99 3.80
N ASN A 401 14.16 2.98 3.02
CA ASN A 401 15.52 3.51 3.01
C ASN A 401 15.78 4.56 4.09
N THR A 402 14.79 4.89 4.92
CA THR A 402 14.90 5.89 5.98
C THR A 402 15.54 5.30 7.24
N THR A 403 16.46 6.03 7.87
CA THR A 403 17.06 5.60 9.14
C THR A 403 16.05 5.68 10.28
N GLY A 404 16.08 4.73 11.22
CA GLY A 404 15.16 4.72 12.36
C GLY A 404 13.89 3.93 12.13
N VAL A 405 13.78 3.16 11.05
CA VAL A 405 12.66 2.23 10.80
C VAL A 405 13.14 0.78 10.78
N ILE A 406 12.28 -0.15 11.19
CA ILE A 406 12.49 -1.59 11.04
C ILE A 406 11.94 -2.02 9.68
N VAL A 407 12.78 -2.56 8.81
CA VAL A 407 12.41 -2.95 7.44
C VAL A 407 12.19 -4.45 7.37
N VAL A 408 11.07 -4.86 6.78
CA VAL A 408 10.62 -6.25 6.77
C VAL A 408 10.65 -6.83 5.37
N SER A 409 11.49 -7.85 5.19
CA SER A 409 11.51 -8.70 4.00
C SER A 409 10.55 -9.88 4.15
N ALA A 410 10.14 -10.46 3.01
CA ALA A 410 9.22 -11.59 2.95
C ALA A 410 9.97 -12.90 2.71
N VAL A 411 9.64 -13.92 3.50
CA VAL A 411 10.05 -15.31 3.25
C VAL A 411 8.89 -16.17 2.77
N ASP A 412 9.24 -17.20 2.00
CA ASP A 412 8.32 -18.24 1.55
C ASP A 412 8.16 -19.39 2.58
N THR A 413 7.33 -20.37 2.25
CA THR A 413 7.03 -21.53 3.10
C THR A 413 8.23 -22.44 3.35
N LEU A 414 9.32 -22.27 2.60
CA LEU A 414 10.59 -22.98 2.80
C LEU A 414 11.61 -22.11 3.54
N LEU A 415 11.19 -20.96 4.06
CA LEU A 415 12.01 -19.96 4.74
C LEU A 415 13.13 -19.40 3.85
N ASN A 416 12.97 -19.43 2.53
CA ASN A 416 13.83 -18.71 1.60
C ASN A 416 13.29 -17.30 1.36
N ARG A 417 14.13 -16.39 0.84
CA ARG A 417 13.64 -15.08 0.37
C ARG A 417 12.57 -15.31 -0.69
N ALA A 418 11.38 -14.73 -0.52
CA ALA A 418 10.38 -14.73 -1.57
C ALA A 418 10.96 -14.02 -2.81
N SER A 419 10.74 -14.56 -4.01
CA SER A 419 11.41 -14.06 -5.23
C SER A 419 11.16 -12.56 -5.50
N PHE A 420 9.98 -12.07 -5.12
CA PHE A 420 9.61 -10.66 -5.21
C PHE A 420 10.16 -9.80 -4.06
N SER A 421 10.53 -10.37 -2.91
CA SER A 421 10.94 -9.57 -1.75
C SER A 421 12.21 -8.80 -2.07
N ASN A 422 12.19 -7.49 -1.88
CA ASN A 422 13.43 -6.73 -1.90
C ASN A 422 14.37 -7.20 -0.79
N GLN A 423 15.66 -7.02 -1.04
CA GLN A 423 16.75 -7.41 -0.17
C GLN A 423 17.05 -6.27 0.79
N VAL A 424 17.23 -6.61 2.07
CA VAL A 424 17.52 -5.65 3.14
C VAL A 424 19.00 -5.63 3.52
N ASP A 425 19.85 -6.31 2.75
CA ASP A 425 21.30 -6.23 2.96
C ASP A 425 21.78 -4.78 2.77
N GLY A 426 22.61 -4.32 3.71
CA GLY A 426 23.07 -2.92 3.74
C GLY A 426 22.12 -1.95 4.44
N LEU A 427 20.91 -2.36 4.84
CA LEU A 427 20.09 -1.62 5.80
C LEU A 427 20.50 -1.97 7.24
N LYS A 428 20.40 -1.00 8.14
CA LYS A 428 20.78 -1.20 9.56
C LYS A 428 19.81 -2.12 10.30
N MET A 429 18.52 -2.01 10.01
CA MET A 429 17.44 -2.65 10.79
C MET A 429 16.54 -3.53 9.92
N GLY A 430 17.14 -4.51 9.22
CA GLY A 430 16.42 -5.47 8.38
C GLY A 430 16.07 -6.77 9.11
N VAL A 431 14.80 -7.19 9.04
CA VAL A 431 14.30 -8.48 9.55
C VAL A 431 13.43 -9.19 8.50
N ALA A 432 13.12 -10.46 8.75
CA ALA A 432 12.27 -11.26 7.88
C ALA A 432 11.00 -11.73 8.60
N ALA A 433 9.90 -11.83 7.86
CA ALA A 433 8.66 -12.45 8.30
C ALA A 433 7.95 -13.19 7.15
N PRO A 434 7.00 -14.10 7.45
CA PRO A 434 6.22 -14.81 6.43
C PRO A 434 5.49 -13.84 5.50
N GLY A 435 5.67 -13.98 4.19
CA GLY A 435 5.06 -13.08 3.20
C GLY A 435 4.52 -13.75 1.93
N VAL A 436 4.49 -15.08 1.86
CA VAL A 436 3.91 -15.84 0.74
C VAL A 436 2.72 -16.65 1.23
N ALA A 437 1.61 -16.67 0.48
CA ALA A 437 0.39 -17.39 0.80
C ALA A 437 -0.16 -17.05 2.20
N ILE A 438 -0.19 -15.76 2.55
CA ILE A 438 -0.61 -15.31 3.88
C ILE A 438 -2.12 -15.11 3.90
N TYR A 439 -2.82 -16.00 4.61
CA TYR A 439 -4.27 -15.97 4.79
C TYR A 439 -4.67 -15.00 5.91
N SER A 440 -5.53 -14.04 5.60
CA SER A 440 -6.01 -13.02 6.53
C SER A 440 -7.38 -12.46 6.12
N THR A 441 -7.90 -11.54 6.91
CA THR A 441 -9.16 -10.81 6.73
C THR A 441 -9.18 -9.95 5.46
N ILE A 442 -10.34 -9.76 4.85
CA ILE A 442 -10.60 -8.76 3.79
C ILE A 442 -12.03 -8.21 3.98
N PRO A 443 -12.38 -7.05 3.40
CA PRO A 443 -13.65 -6.40 3.65
C PRO A 443 -14.89 -7.28 3.39
N GLY A 444 -15.93 -7.03 4.18
CA GLY A 444 -17.22 -7.73 4.10
C GLY A 444 -17.23 -9.08 4.82
N GLY A 445 -16.46 -9.22 5.91
CA GLY A 445 -16.39 -10.44 6.72
C GLY A 445 -15.80 -11.64 5.97
N LYS A 446 -14.84 -11.39 5.09
CA LYS A 446 -14.25 -12.38 4.19
C LYS A 446 -12.78 -12.57 4.49
N TYR A 447 -12.19 -13.60 3.89
CA TYR A 447 -10.78 -13.94 4.09
C TYR A 447 -10.15 -14.30 2.75
N ALA A 448 -8.90 -13.90 2.55
CA ALA A 448 -8.14 -14.17 1.34
C ALA A 448 -6.66 -14.32 1.64
N SER A 449 -5.94 -14.89 0.66
CA SER A 449 -4.50 -15.07 0.76
C SER A 449 -3.77 -14.11 -0.16
N PHE A 450 -2.79 -13.40 0.37
CA PHE A 450 -1.94 -12.48 -0.39
C PHE A 450 -0.46 -12.81 -0.26
N ASN A 451 0.30 -12.40 -1.27
CA ASN A 451 1.75 -12.40 -1.32
C ASN A 451 2.26 -10.96 -1.18
N GLY A 452 3.33 -10.75 -0.42
CA GLY A 452 4.00 -9.46 -0.35
C GLY A 452 4.82 -9.25 0.92
N THR A 453 5.80 -8.36 0.83
CA THR A 453 6.42 -7.74 2.02
C THR A 453 5.40 -6.96 2.84
N SER A 454 4.32 -6.50 2.21
CA SER A 454 3.12 -5.95 2.84
C SER A 454 2.41 -6.92 3.79
N MET A 455 2.53 -8.23 3.60
CA MET A 455 1.97 -9.23 4.54
C MET A 455 2.97 -9.60 5.63
N ALA A 456 4.28 -9.52 5.34
CA ALA A 456 5.33 -9.75 6.32
C ALA A 456 5.42 -8.62 7.37
N THR A 457 5.24 -7.38 6.94
CA THR A 457 5.29 -6.17 7.78
C THR A 457 4.34 -6.20 8.99
N PRO A 458 3.03 -6.45 8.83
CA PRO A 458 2.09 -6.48 9.93
C PRO A 458 2.32 -7.64 10.92
N TYR A 459 2.95 -8.75 10.49
CA TYR A 459 3.40 -9.79 11.42
C TYR A 459 4.38 -9.22 12.45
N VAL A 460 5.38 -8.48 11.96
CA VAL A 460 6.39 -7.84 12.82
C VAL A 460 5.75 -6.72 13.66
N ALA A 461 4.82 -5.96 13.10
CA ALA A 461 4.09 -4.93 13.84
C ALA A 461 3.30 -5.52 15.02
N GLY A 462 2.64 -6.66 14.84
CA GLY A 462 1.95 -7.38 15.92
C GLY A 462 2.90 -7.84 17.03
N VAL A 463 4.08 -8.37 16.66
CA VAL A 463 5.14 -8.76 17.63
C VAL A 463 5.64 -7.54 18.40
N LEU A 464 5.91 -6.43 17.71
CA LEU A 464 6.35 -5.20 18.34
C LEU A 464 5.26 -4.62 19.26
N GLY A 465 3.98 -4.74 18.90
CA GLY A 465 2.85 -4.41 19.75
C GLY A 465 2.85 -5.24 21.04
N LEU A 466 3.07 -6.55 20.95
CA LEU A 466 3.26 -7.41 22.14
C LEU A 466 4.44 -6.93 23.00
N MET A 467 5.59 -6.66 22.39
CA MET A 467 6.77 -6.19 23.11
C MET A 467 6.51 -4.85 23.82
N LYS A 468 5.89 -3.88 23.14
CA LYS A 468 5.53 -2.56 23.70
C LYS A 468 4.46 -2.64 24.77
N SER A 469 3.54 -3.61 24.70
CA SER A 469 2.55 -3.83 25.76
C SER A 469 3.22 -4.27 27.07
N LEU A 470 4.34 -4.99 26.99
CA LEU A 470 5.10 -5.49 28.14
C LEU A 470 6.15 -4.50 28.64
N ARG A 471 6.66 -3.65 27.75
CA ARG A 471 7.75 -2.69 28.01
C ARG A 471 7.51 -1.40 27.20
N PRO A 472 6.67 -0.48 27.68
CA PRO A 472 6.25 0.72 26.95
C PRO A 472 7.38 1.66 26.53
N ASP A 473 8.47 1.70 27.30
CA ASP A 473 9.67 2.50 27.05
C ASP A 473 10.64 1.86 26.04
N LEU A 474 10.30 0.69 25.48
CA LEU A 474 11.10 0.04 24.44
C LEU A 474 11.20 0.95 23.22
N ASN A 475 12.44 1.33 22.87
CA ASN A 475 12.71 2.11 21.66
C ASN A 475 12.97 1.19 20.45
N THR A 476 12.99 1.79 19.26
CA THR A 476 13.15 1.09 17.97
C THR A 476 14.43 0.26 17.88
N GLU A 477 15.58 0.81 18.31
CA GLU A 477 16.86 0.10 18.23
C GLU A 477 16.89 -1.12 19.16
N GLN A 478 16.45 -0.96 20.41
CA GLN A 478 16.35 -2.06 21.39
C GLN A 478 15.39 -3.15 20.91
N ALA A 479 14.27 -2.76 20.29
CA ALA A 479 13.33 -3.71 19.73
C ALA A 479 13.95 -4.49 18.57
N PHE A 480 14.60 -3.80 17.63
CA PHE A 480 15.32 -4.44 16.52
C PHE A 480 16.42 -5.38 17.02
N GLU A 481 17.24 -4.96 17.99
CA GLU A 481 18.31 -5.79 18.55
C GLU A 481 17.77 -7.08 19.16
N LEU A 482 16.64 -7.02 19.87
CA LEU A 482 15.96 -8.20 20.38
C LEU A 482 15.50 -9.12 19.24
N LEU A 483 14.75 -8.58 18.27
CA LEU A 483 14.26 -9.34 17.12
C LEU A 483 15.40 -10.00 16.34
N ASN A 484 16.49 -9.28 16.11
CA ASN A 484 17.66 -9.77 15.39
C ASN A 484 18.48 -10.77 16.22
N ARG A 485 18.60 -10.58 17.53
CA ARG A 485 19.36 -11.51 18.38
C ARG A 485 18.65 -12.85 18.53
N THR A 486 17.33 -12.82 18.75
CA THR A 486 16.52 -14.03 18.98
C THR A 486 15.97 -14.64 17.69
N GLY A 487 16.06 -13.93 16.56
CA GLY A 487 15.59 -14.40 15.27
C GLY A 487 16.35 -15.62 14.75
N SER A 488 15.65 -16.43 13.94
CA SER A 488 16.21 -17.63 13.32
C SER A 488 16.78 -17.33 11.93
N ARG A 489 17.69 -18.19 11.46
CA ARG A 489 18.28 -18.05 10.12
C ARG A 489 17.26 -18.47 9.06
N THR A 490 17.19 -17.69 8.00
CA THR A 490 16.50 -18.03 6.75
C THR A 490 17.47 -18.65 5.74
N GLY A 491 16.97 -19.21 4.64
CA GLY A 491 17.80 -19.72 3.54
C GLY A 491 18.70 -18.66 2.90
N ASN A 492 18.35 -17.37 3.03
CA ASN A 492 19.10 -16.23 2.49
C ASN A 492 19.30 -15.13 3.53
N THR A 493 19.71 -15.47 4.76
CA THR A 493 19.71 -14.56 5.93
C THR A 493 20.38 -13.20 5.67
N LEU A 494 21.44 -13.15 4.85
CA LEU A 494 22.09 -11.88 4.50
C LEU A 494 21.12 -10.92 3.79
N GLN A 495 20.34 -11.42 2.84
CA GLN A 495 19.41 -10.65 2.02
C GLN A 495 18.08 -10.38 2.72
N THR A 496 17.67 -11.22 3.66
CA THR A 496 16.36 -11.11 4.32
C THR A 496 16.44 -10.51 5.73
N GLY A 497 17.62 -10.53 6.35
CA GLY A 497 17.68 -10.50 7.81
C GLY A 497 17.19 -11.83 8.40
N LYS A 498 17.12 -11.89 9.73
CA LYS A 498 16.64 -13.08 10.46
C LYS A 498 15.11 -13.09 10.55
N LEU A 499 14.55 -14.29 10.52
CA LEU A 499 13.12 -14.50 10.76
C LEU A 499 12.78 -14.18 12.22
N VAL A 500 11.77 -13.34 12.42
CA VAL A 500 11.30 -12.97 13.76
C VAL A 500 10.74 -14.19 14.49
N MET A 501 11.21 -14.41 15.72
CA MET A 501 10.78 -15.50 16.62
C MET A 501 10.12 -14.90 17.88
N PRO A 502 8.79 -14.74 17.92
CA PRO A 502 8.08 -14.00 18.98
C PRO A 502 8.32 -14.55 20.38
N ALA A 503 8.23 -15.87 20.57
CA ALA A 503 8.39 -16.50 21.89
C ALA A 503 9.78 -16.24 22.49
N ALA A 504 10.83 -16.30 21.66
CA ALA A 504 12.19 -16.03 22.08
C ALA A 504 12.42 -14.54 22.37
N ALA A 505 11.90 -13.64 21.50
CA ALA A 505 12.00 -12.19 21.70
C ALA A 505 11.31 -11.74 23.01
N LEU A 506 10.10 -12.25 23.25
CA LEU A 506 9.30 -11.88 24.42
C LEU A 506 9.87 -12.43 25.73
N GLN A 507 10.40 -13.67 25.72
CA GLN A 507 11.12 -14.22 26.86
C GLN A 507 12.35 -13.36 27.20
N GLN A 508 13.15 -13.03 26.19
CA GLN A 508 14.38 -12.27 26.36
C GLN A 508 14.11 -10.83 26.82
N LEU A 509 13.00 -10.23 26.39
CA LEU A 509 12.54 -8.91 26.85
C LEU A 509 12.24 -8.90 28.37
N GLN A 510 11.76 -10.01 28.95
CA GLN A 510 11.54 -10.10 30.41
C GLN A 510 12.83 -10.09 31.21
N GLU A 511 13.89 -10.68 30.66
CA GLU A 511 15.20 -10.78 31.31
C GLU A 511 15.95 -9.45 31.34
N MET A 512 15.51 -8.46 30.55
CA MET A 512 16.07 -7.10 30.54
C MET A 512 15.53 -6.20 31.66
N ARG A 513 14.66 -6.73 32.55
CA ARG A 513 14.03 -5.98 33.64
C ARG A 513 14.95 -5.75 34.84
#